data_AF-A0A1Q9P9S0-F1
#
_entry.id   AF-A0A1Q9P9S0-F1
#
_cell.length_a   1.000
_cell.length_b   1.000
_cell.length_c   1.000
_cell.angle_alpha   90.00
_cell.angle_beta   90.00
_cell.angle_gamma   90.00
#
_symmetry.space_group_name_H-M   'P 1'
#
loop_
_entity.id
_entity.type
_entity.pdbx_description
1 polymer ?
#
loop_
_entity_poly.entity_id
_entity_poly.type
_entity_poly.pdbx_seq_one_letter_code
_entity_poly.pdbx_strand_id
1 'polypeptide(L)' 'MTKRNPTKFLKEEYQKIQAEGREWVHRTLETPSETKVRVDGKDLLMLCSNNYLNL' A
#
# COMPACT_ATOMS: atom_id res chain seq x y z
N MET A 1 -32.40 -23.23 -9.35
CA MET A 1 -31.80 -22.37 -8.29
C MET A 1 -30.81 -21.41 -8.94
N THR A 2 -30.95 -20.10 -8.72
CA THR A 2 -30.05 -19.10 -9.30
C THR A 2 -28.71 -19.10 -8.56
N LYS A 3 -27.59 -19.24 -9.29
CA LYS A 3 -26.24 -19.24 -8.69
C LYS A 3 -25.87 -17.82 -8.27
N ARG A 4 -25.89 -17.55 -6.97
CA ARG A 4 -25.48 -16.25 -6.40
C ARG A 4 -23.95 -16.15 -6.30
N ASN A 5 -23.43 -14.94 -6.48
CA ASN A 5 -22.03 -14.60 -6.20
C ASN A 5 -21.97 -13.36 -5.27
N PRO A 6 -21.95 -13.56 -3.94
CA PRO A 6 -22.01 -12.47 -2.97
C PRO A 6 -20.75 -11.61 -2.93
N THR A 7 -19.63 -12.08 -3.48
CA THR A 7 -18.35 -11.34 -3.45
C THR A 7 -18.06 -10.60 -4.76
N LYS A 8 -18.93 -10.72 -5.77
CA LYS A 8 -18.76 -10.05 -7.07
C LYS A 8 -18.54 -8.54 -6.93
N PHE A 9 -19.33 -7.90 -6.07
CA PHE A 9 -19.23 -6.46 -5.79
C PHE A 9 -17.84 -6.04 -5.30
N LEU A 10 -17.19 -6.85 -4.45
CA LEU A 10 -15.86 -6.51 -3.92
C LEU A 10 -14.82 -6.37 -5.04
N LYS A 11 -14.88 -7.26 -6.04
CA LYS A 11 -13.97 -7.22 -7.19
C LYS A 11 -14.26 -6.00 -8.07
N GLU A 12 -15.54 -5.73 -8.35
CA GLU A 12 -15.95 -4.63 -9.23
C GLU A 12 -15.58 -3.27 -8.64
N GLU A 13 -15.79 -3.06 -7.33
CA GLU A 13 -15.41 -1.82 -6.67
C GLU A 13 -13.89 -1.64 -6.59
N TYR A 14 -13.14 -2.71 -6.32
CA TYR A 14 -11.68 -2.65 -6.35
C TYR A 14 -11.14 -2.28 -7.74
N GLN A 15 -11.73 -2.85 -8.79
CA GLN A 15 -11.35 -2.53 -10.17
C GLN A 15 -11.65 -1.07 -10.54
N LYS A 16 -12.73 -0.48 -10.01
CA LYS A 16 -13.00 0.96 -10.16
C LYS A 16 -11.92 1.80 -9.49
N ILE A 17 -11.56 1.49 -8.24
CA ILE A 17 -10.50 2.19 -7.49
C ILE A 17 -9.17 2.15 -8.26
N GLN A 18 -8.81 0.98 -8.83
CA GLN A 18 -7.61 0.82 -9.66
C GLN A 18 -7.69 1.66 -10.95
N ALA A 19 -8.84 1.66 -11.65
CA ALA A 19 -9.01 2.45 -12.87
C ALA A 19 -8.89 3.96 -12.62
N GLU A 20 -9.16 4.40 -11.39
CA GLU A 20 -9.05 5.79 -10.95
C GLU A 20 -7.67 6.15 -10.41
N GLY A 21 -6.71 5.20 -10.39
CA GLY A 21 -5.35 5.41 -9.86
C GLY A 21 -5.33 5.66 -8.35
N ARG A 22 -6.36 5.21 -7.64
CA ARG A 22 -6.54 5.39 -6.19
C ARG A 22 -6.22 4.12 -5.41
N GLU A 23 -5.66 3.11 -6.05
CA GLU A 23 -5.29 1.90 -5.37
C GLU A 23 -4.18 2.17 -4.34
N TRP A 24 -4.33 1.59 -3.17
CA TRP A 24 -3.28 1.64 -2.18
C TRP A 24 -2.19 0.64 -2.53
N VAL A 25 -1.06 1.14 -3.04
CA VAL A 25 0.14 0.33 -3.27
C VAL A 25 1.02 0.36 -2.03
N HIS A 26 0.96 -0.69 -1.23
CA HIS A 26 1.86 -0.86 -0.08
C HIS A 26 3.29 -1.13 -0.52
N ARG A 27 4.24 -0.57 0.22
CA ARG A 27 5.69 -0.76 0.05
C ARG A 27 6.23 -1.46 1.28
N THR A 28 7.24 -2.31 1.11
CA THR A 28 7.86 -3.01 2.24
C THR A 28 9.08 -2.24 2.72
N LEU A 29 9.04 -1.81 3.98
CA LEU A 29 10.20 -1.27 4.68
C LEU A 29 11.04 -2.44 5.21
N GLU A 30 12.32 -2.49 4.83
CA GLU A 30 13.23 -3.62 5.11
C GLU A 30 14.21 -3.30 6.25
N THR A 31 14.30 -2.03 6.66
CA THR A 31 15.18 -1.52 7.71
C THR A 31 14.36 -0.80 8.80
N PRO A 32 14.94 -0.48 9.97
CA PRO A 32 14.27 0.35 10.96
C PRO A 32 13.80 1.70 10.40
N SER A 33 12.82 2.31 11.08
CA SER A 33 12.28 3.63 10.69
C SER A 33 13.26 4.74 11.06
N GLU A 34 14.14 5.11 10.13
CA GLU A 34 15.15 6.15 10.30
C GLU A 34 15.26 7.02 9.02
N THR A 35 16.21 7.97 8.98
CA THR A 35 16.34 8.89 7.84
C THR A 35 16.71 8.19 6.52
N LYS A 36 17.58 7.17 6.57
CA LYS A 36 18.02 6.37 5.42
C LYS A 36 17.46 4.97 5.55
N VAL A 37 16.74 4.50 4.55
CA VAL A 37 16.02 3.24 4.64
C VAL A 37 16.18 2.40 3.38
N ARG A 38 15.93 1.09 3.50
CA ARG A 38 15.72 0.22 2.35
C ARG A 38 14.24 -0.08 2.17
N VAL A 39 13.71 0.21 0.99
CA VAL A 39 12.31 -0.07 0.61
C VAL A 39 12.30 -0.77 -0.74
N ASP A 40 11.66 -1.93 -0.81
CA ASP A 40 11.61 -2.80 -2.00
C ASP A 40 13.01 -2.98 -2.64
N GLY A 41 14.02 -3.27 -1.81
CA GLY A 41 15.42 -3.47 -2.22
C GLY A 41 16.23 -2.21 -2.56
N LYS A 42 15.64 -1.01 -2.52
CA LYS A 42 16.29 0.27 -2.89
C LYS A 42 16.63 1.14 -1.68
N ASP A 43 17.81 1.76 -1.70
CA ASP A 43 18.22 2.75 -0.70
C ASP A 43 17.54 4.10 -0.98
N LEU A 44 16.81 4.62 0.01
CA LEU A 44 15.99 5.85 -0.10
C LEU A 44 16.09 6.71 1.18
N LEU A 45 15.57 7.95 1.09
CA LEU A 45 15.33 8.82 2.24
C LEU A 45 13.87 8.73 2.69
N MET A 46 13.63 8.51 3.98
CA MET A 46 12.27 8.42 4.55
C MET A 46 11.72 9.82 4.85
N LEU A 47 10.72 10.26 4.08
CA LEU A 47 10.06 11.56 4.24
C LEU A 47 8.56 11.46 4.56
N CYS A 48 8.03 10.24 4.69
CA CYS A 48 6.61 9.97 4.93
C CYS A 48 6.34 9.26 6.26
N SER A 49 7.34 9.18 7.14
CA SER A 49 7.14 8.62 8.48
C SER A 49 6.72 9.71 9.46
N ASN A 50 6.01 9.31 10.52
CA ASN A 50 5.73 10.16 11.67
C ASN A 50 6.87 10.11 12.72
N ASN A 51 8.05 9.60 12.37
CA ASN A 51 9.18 9.50 13.29
C ASN A 51 9.96 10.82 13.35
N TYR A 52 9.36 11.84 13.94
CA TYR A 52 9.90 13.21 13.96
C TYR A 52 11.16 13.37 14.80
N LEU A 53 11.31 12.57 15.86
CA LEU A 53 12.39 12.70 16.85
C LEU A 53 13.38 11.54 16.79
N ASN A 54 13.16 10.56 15.92
CA ASN A 54 14.03 9.39 15.74
C ASN A 54 14.35 8.65 17.05
N LEU A 55 13.30 8.34 17.82
CA LEU A 55 13.36 7.68 19.14
C LEU A 55 13.27 6.15 19.05
#